data_AF-A0A439VHC4-F1
#
_entry.id   AF-A0A439VHC4-F1
#
_cell.length_a   1.000
_cell.length_b   1.000
_cell.length_c   1.000
_cell.angle_alpha   90.00
_cell.angle_beta   90.00
_cell.angle_gamma   90.00
#
_symmetry.space_group_name_H-M   'P 1'
#
loop_
_entity.id
_entity.type
_entity.pdbx_description
1 polymer ?
#
loop_
_entity_poly.entity_id
_entity_poly.type
_entity_poly.pdbx_seq_one_letter_code
_entity_poly.pdbx_strand_id
1 'polypeptide(L)'
;MRLGGRLAAAIEVLEDIGRRHRPVADALKDWGLSHRFAGGGDRAAIGNIVYDALRHKRSAGWLLGEDTPRAIGFGALLLEWGQTAQSLNDALDGDKFAPPLLSAAELQVIVDRRLADAPDAVRADVPDWCAPLFERAFGPTWV
;
A
#
# COMPACT_ATOMS: atom_id res chain seq x y z
N MET A 1 10.40 -3.43 15.63
CA MET A 1 8.92 -3.45 15.63
C MET A 1 8.42 -4.72 14.94
N ARG A 2 7.26 -5.25 15.35
CA ARG A 2 6.54 -6.30 14.60
C ARG A 2 5.92 -5.71 13.33
N LEU A 3 5.39 -6.57 12.45
CA LEU A 3 4.75 -6.14 11.20
C LEU A 3 3.61 -5.14 11.46
N GLY A 4 2.80 -5.34 12.49
CA GLY A 4 1.67 -4.46 12.81
C GLY A 4 2.10 -3.03 13.09
N GLY A 5 3.07 -2.84 13.99
CA GLY A 5 3.61 -1.51 14.23
C GLY A 5 4.24 -0.86 12.98
N ARG A 6 4.89 -1.66 12.11
CA ARG A 6 5.51 -1.13 10.87
C ARG A 6 4.44 -0.71 9.86
N LEU A 7 3.39 -1.49 9.71
CA LEU A 7 2.26 -1.18 8.83
C LEU A 7 1.50 0.04 9.35
N ALA A 8 1.22 0.12 10.65
CA ALA A 8 0.57 1.29 11.26
C ALA A 8 1.37 2.58 11.01
N ALA A 9 2.69 2.53 11.22
CA ALA A 9 3.57 3.66 10.93
C ALA A 9 3.59 4.04 9.43
N ALA A 10 3.58 3.05 8.53
CA ALA A 10 3.50 3.32 7.09
C ALA A 10 2.18 4.00 6.72
N ILE A 11 1.06 3.57 7.31
CA ILE A 11 -0.27 4.19 7.10
C ILE A 11 -0.26 5.66 7.57
N GLU A 12 0.30 5.94 8.76
CA GLU A 12 0.44 7.31 9.27
C GLU A 12 1.27 8.20 8.31
N VAL A 13 2.37 7.67 7.78
CA VAL A 13 3.19 8.40 6.80
C VAL A 13 2.43 8.65 5.50
N LEU A 14 1.69 7.65 4.99
CA LEU A 14 0.86 7.80 3.80
C LEU A 14 -0.27 8.83 4.00
N GLU A 15 -0.88 8.87 5.18
CA GLU A 15 -1.84 9.91 5.58
C GLU A 15 -1.20 11.30 5.57
N ASP A 16 0.00 11.45 6.14
CA ASP A 16 0.68 12.74 6.16
C ASP A 16 1.05 13.22 4.74
N ILE A 17 1.50 12.31 3.87
CA ILE A 17 1.77 12.59 2.46
C ILE A 17 0.50 13.06 1.75
N GLY A 18 -0.61 12.34 1.92
CA GLY A 18 -1.89 12.68 1.30
C GLY A 18 -2.46 14.02 1.78
N ARG A 19 -2.31 14.33 3.07
CA ARG A 19 -2.83 15.56 3.68
C ARG A 19 -1.97 16.79 3.41
N ARG A 20 -0.64 16.65 3.45
CA ARG A 20 0.30 17.77 3.33
C ARG A 20 0.90 17.93 1.93
N HIS A 21 0.67 16.98 1.03
CA HIS A 21 1.20 16.97 -0.34
C HIS A 21 2.73 17.20 -0.40
N ARG A 22 3.45 16.44 0.42
CA ARG A 22 4.91 16.57 0.62
C ARG A 22 5.67 15.40 -0.01
N PRO A 23 6.96 15.57 -0.36
CA PRO A 23 7.80 14.46 -0.79
C PRO A 23 7.87 13.34 0.27
N VAL A 24 7.82 12.09 -0.19
CA VAL A 24 7.87 10.89 0.65
C VAL A 24 9.13 10.81 1.52
N ALA A 25 10.29 11.19 0.97
CA ALA A 25 11.55 11.19 1.70
C ALA A 25 11.52 12.13 2.91
N ASP A 26 10.91 13.31 2.74
CA ASP A 26 10.74 14.26 3.84
C ASP A 26 9.76 13.70 4.87
N ALA A 27 8.63 13.12 4.44
CA ALA A 27 7.64 12.53 5.34
C ALA A 27 8.24 11.43 6.23
N LEU A 28 9.01 10.52 5.64
CA LEU A 28 9.72 9.46 6.36
C LEU A 28 10.78 10.02 7.32
N LYS A 29 11.52 11.05 6.90
CA LYS A 29 12.51 11.70 7.75
C LYS A 29 11.87 12.33 8.98
N ASP A 30 10.83 13.13 8.79
CA ASP A 30 10.14 13.82 9.89
C ASP A 30 9.46 12.83 10.82
N TRP A 31 8.74 11.84 10.28
CA TRP A 31 8.16 10.75 11.08
C TRP A 31 9.24 10.09 11.93
N GLY A 32 10.38 9.77 11.32
CA GLY A 32 11.50 9.18 12.03
C GLY A 32 12.11 10.09 13.12
N LEU A 33 12.16 11.41 12.93
CA LEU A 33 12.66 12.34 13.96
C LEU A 33 11.71 12.38 15.16
N SER A 34 10.41 12.32 14.93
CA SER A 34 9.37 12.26 15.96
C SER A 34 9.26 10.89 16.65
N HIS A 35 9.64 9.80 15.99
CA HIS A 35 9.54 8.42 16.49
C HIS A 35 10.93 7.83 16.79
N ARG A 36 11.58 8.32 17.86
CA ARG A 36 12.96 7.93 18.22
C ARG A 36 13.12 6.48 18.66
N PHE A 37 12.03 5.78 19.01
CA PHE A 37 12.05 4.35 19.32
C PHE A 37 12.26 3.46 18.09
N ALA A 38 11.95 3.96 16.88
CA ALA A 38 12.15 3.19 15.65
C ALA A 38 13.64 3.18 15.28
N GLY A 39 14.26 2.00 15.34
CA GLY A 39 15.64 1.79 14.92
C GLY A 39 15.82 1.83 13.39
N GLY A 40 17.06 1.75 12.91
CA GLY A 40 17.37 1.80 11.48
C GLY A 40 16.64 0.73 10.64
N GLY A 41 16.58 -0.51 11.14
CA GLY A 41 15.86 -1.59 10.47
C GLY A 41 14.34 -1.39 10.42
N ASP A 42 13.75 -0.78 11.45
CA ASP A 42 12.32 -0.45 11.44
C ASP A 42 12.02 0.67 10.46
N ARG A 43 12.85 1.72 10.43
CA ARG A 43 12.73 2.82 9.47
C ARG A 43 12.86 2.35 8.02
N ALA A 44 13.79 1.43 7.76
CA ALA A 44 13.93 0.82 6.44
C ALA A 44 12.68 0.03 6.05
N ALA A 45 12.16 -0.81 6.95
CA ALA A 45 10.96 -1.61 6.68
C ALA A 45 9.71 -0.74 6.46
N ILE A 46 9.51 0.30 7.27
CA ILE A 46 8.42 1.28 7.10
C ILE A 46 8.56 2.00 5.76
N GLY A 47 9.77 2.47 5.44
CA GLY A 47 10.07 3.11 4.16
C GLY A 47 9.70 2.22 2.97
N ASN A 48 10.09 0.94 3.01
CA ASN A 48 9.74 -0.01 1.95
C ASN A 48 8.22 -0.12 1.75
N ILE A 49 7.45 -0.32 2.83
CA ILE A 49 5.97 -0.37 2.75
C ILE A 49 5.41 0.91 2.12
N VAL A 50 5.88 2.09 2.54
CA VAL A 50 5.40 3.38 2.01
C VAL A 50 5.73 3.52 0.52
N TYR A 51 6.94 3.18 0.10
CA TYR A 51 7.33 3.27 -1.31
C TYR A 51 6.55 2.27 -2.17
N ASP A 52 6.39 1.03 -1.70
CA ASP A 52 5.65 -0.01 -2.40
C ASP A 52 4.16 0.38 -2.53
N ALA A 53 3.57 0.92 -1.46
CA ALA A 53 2.21 1.45 -1.49
C ALA A 53 2.01 2.60 -2.48
N LEU A 54 3.00 3.49 -2.64
CA LEU A 54 2.93 4.57 -3.61
C LEU A 54 3.15 4.09 -5.05
N ARG A 55 4.01 3.08 -5.27
CA ARG A 55 4.23 2.47 -6.60
C ARG A 55 3.01 1.69 -7.09
N HIS A 56 2.32 1.02 -6.18
CA HIS A 56 1.17 0.15 -6.48
C HIS A 56 -0.16 0.75 -6.02
N LYS A 57 -0.24 2.09 -5.91
CA LYS A 57 -1.35 2.77 -5.25
C LYS A 57 -2.71 2.39 -5.86
N ARG A 58 -2.81 2.42 -7.20
CA ARG A 58 -4.06 2.15 -7.92
C ARG A 58 -4.38 0.66 -7.89
N SER A 59 -3.38 -0.19 -8.10
CA SER A 59 -3.54 -1.65 -8.01
C SER A 59 -4.01 -2.09 -6.62
N ALA A 60 -3.39 -1.56 -5.57
CA ALA A 60 -3.73 -1.82 -4.18
C ALA A 60 -5.15 -1.34 -3.85
N GLY A 61 -5.50 -0.11 -4.26
CA GLY A 61 -6.83 0.43 -4.04
C GLY A 61 -7.92 -0.33 -4.80
N TRP A 62 -7.62 -0.84 -6.01
CA TRP A 62 -8.53 -1.74 -6.71
C TRP A 62 -8.71 -3.07 -5.97
N LEU A 63 -7.63 -3.67 -5.49
CA LEU A 63 -7.70 -4.96 -4.80
C LEU A 63 -8.51 -4.89 -3.51
N LEU A 64 -8.38 -3.82 -2.74
CA LEU A 64 -9.11 -3.62 -1.47
C LEU A 64 -10.45 -2.88 -1.65
N GLY A 65 -10.72 -2.31 -2.81
CA GLY A 65 -11.96 -1.59 -3.09
C GLY A 65 -12.03 -0.16 -2.54
N GLU A 66 -10.92 0.37 -2.03
CA GLU A 66 -10.83 1.72 -1.46
C GLU A 66 -9.47 2.36 -1.79
N ASP A 67 -9.43 3.69 -1.98
CA ASP A 67 -8.17 4.45 -2.13
C ASP A 67 -7.79 5.18 -0.83
N THR A 68 -7.81 4.46 0.30
CA THR A 68 -7.39 4.99 1.61
C THR A 68 -5.93 4.65 1.90
N PRO A 69 -5.20 5.45 2.69
CA PRO A 69 -3.85 5.12 3.17
C PRO A 69 -3.73 3.72 3.79
N ARG A 70 -4.77 3.29 4.53
CA ARG A 70 -4.86 1.93 5.05
C ARG A 70 -4.97 0.91 3.92
N ALA A 71 -5.91 1.11 2.99
CA ALA A 71 -6.12 0.18 1.89
C ALA A 71 -4.85 0.00 1.04
N ILE A 72 -4.18 1.10 0.68
CA ILE A 72 -2.95 1.03 -0.12
C ILE A 72 -1.77 0.44 0.67
N GLY A 73 -1.69 0.67 1.99
CA GLY A 73 -0.67 0.07 2.85
C GLY A 73 -0.83 -1.45 2.99
N PHE A 74 -2.06 -1.93 3.18
CA PHE A 74 -2.36 -3.37 3.15
C PHE A 74 -2.13 -3.98 1.77
N GLY A 75 -2.59 -3.30 0.71
CA GLY A 75 -2.42 -3.78 -0.66
C GLY A 75 -0.94 -3.88 -1.07
N ALA A 76 -0.06 -2.99 -0.60
CA ALA A 76 1.38 -3.13 -0.82
C ALA A 76 1.93 -4.45 -0.28
N LEU A 77 1.48 -4.90 0.89
CA LEU A 77 1.90 -6.18 1.46
C LEU A 77 1.34 -7.37 0.68
N LEU A 78 0.12 -7.26 0.16
CA LEU A 78 -0.49 -8.29 -0.67
C LEU A 78 0.20 -8.43 -2.04
N LEU A 79 0.59 -7.31 -2.64
CA LEU A 79 1.17 -7.25 -3.98
C LEU A 79 2.67 -7.58 -3.99
N GLU A 80 3.45 -7.00 -3.07
CA GLU A 80 4.92 -7.03 -3.14
C GLU A 80 5.58 -7.93 -2.07
N TRP A 81 4.86 -8.30 -1.00
CA TRP A 81 5.47 -9.00 0.15
C TRP A 81 5.06 -10.47 0.25
N GLY A 82 4.40 -11.02 -0.77
CA GLY A 82 3.95 -12.41 -0.81
C GLY A 82 2.96 -12.77 0.29
N GLN A 83 2.28 -11.77 0.87
CA GLN A 83 1.29 -11.98 1.92
C GLN A 83 -0.07 -12.28 1.31
N THR A 84 -0.82 -13.13 1.99
CA THR A 84 -2.25 -13.31 1.73
C THR A 84 -3.05 -12.49 2.74
N ALA A 85 -4.33 -12.23 2.45
CA ALA A 85 -5.19 -11.53 3.39
C ALA A 85 -5.29 -12.26 4.74
N GLN A 86 -5.30 -13.61 4.71
CA GLN A 86 -5.29 -14.42 5.93
C GLN A 86 -3.97 -14.32 6.69
N SER A 87 -2.82 -14.46 6.01
CA SER A 87 -1.51 -14.39 6.67
C SER A 87 -1.23 -12.99 7.25
N LEU A 88 -1.77 -11.93 6.64
CA LEU A 88 -1.74 -10.59 7.23
C LEU A 88 -2.55 -10.55 8.52
N ASN A 89 -3.80 -10.99 8.51
CA ASN A 89 -4.62 -11.00 9.72
C ASN A 89 -3.94 -11.81 10.84
N ASP A 90 -3.39 -12.98 10.54
CA ASP A 90 -2.68 -13.82 11.50
C ASP A 90 -1.41 -13.13 12.05
N ALA A 91 -0.65 -12.43 11.20
CA ALA A 91 0.57 -11.73 11.61
C ALA A 91 0.30 -10.49 12.47
N LEU A 92 -0.85 -9.85 12.25
CA LEU A 92 -1.31 -8.66 12.97
C LEU A 92 -2.07 -9.01 14.26
N ASP A 93 -2.64 -10.20 14.35
CA ASP A 93 -3.39 -10.62 15.53
C ASP A 93 -2.52 -10.59 16.81
N GLY A 94 -3.13 -10.09 17.89
CA GLY A 94 -2.47 -9.85 19.18
C GLY A 94 -1.36 -8.79 19.18
N ASP A 95 -1.09 -8.08 18.08
CA ASP A 95 -0.18 -6.93 18.08
C ASP A 95 -0.94 -5.65 18.45
N LYS A 96 -0.72 -5.15 19.67
CA LYS A 96 -1.38 -3.93 20.18
C LYS A 96 -1.09 -2.66 19.37
N PHE A 97 -0.09 -2.68 18.49
CA PHE A 97 0.26 -1.56 17.62
C PHE A 97 -0.19 -1.78 16.17
N ALA A 98 -0.81 -2.91 15.85
CA ALA A 98 -1.36 -3.14 14.52
C ALA A 98 -2.53 -2.20 14.23
N PRO A 99 -2.73 -1.80 12.95
CA PRO A 99 -3.99 -1.23 12.53
C PRO A 99 -5.12 -2.27 12.66
N PRO A 100 -6.39 -1.86 12.58
CA PRO A 100 -7.50 -2.80 12.54
C PRO A 100 -7.30 -3.85 11.44
N LEU A 101 -7.50 -5.12 11.81
CA LEU A 101 -7.43 -6.27 10.91
C LEU A 101 -8.37 -6.09 9.71
N LEU A 102 -8.13 -6.86 8.64
CA LEU A 102 -9.08 -6.93 7.53
C LEU A 102 -10.37 -7.58 8.02
N SER A 103 -11.48 -6.85 7.84
CA SER A 103 -12.82 -7.32 8.15
C SER A 103 -13.26 -8.42 7.19
N ALA A 104 -14.30 -9.19 7.57
CA ALA A 104 -14.87 -10.22 6.70
C ALA A 104 -15.30 -9.68 5.32
N ALA A 105 -15.79 -8.44 5.26
CA ALA A 105 -16.17 -7.80 4.01
C ALA A 105 -14.95 -7.51 3.12
N GLU A 106 -13.87 -6.99 3.69
CA GLU A 106 -12.62 -6.74 2.96
C GLU A 106 -11.97 -8.04 2.48
N LEU A 107 -11.98 -9.09 3.32
CA LEU A 107 -11.50 -10.41 2.94
C LEU A 107 -12.27 -10.93 1.70
N GLN A 108 -13.59 -10.78 1.70
CA GLN A 108 -14.41 -11.18 0.56
C GLN A 108 -14.08 -10.37 -0.71
N VAL A 109 -13.92 -9.04 -0.59
CA VAL A 109 -13.52 -8.18 -1.71
C VAL A 109 -12.17 -8.61 -2.30
N ILE A 110 -11.18 -8.91 -1.46
CA ILE A 110 -9.85 -9.35 -1.90
C ILE A 110 -9.92 -10.71 -2.62
N VAL A 111 -10.79 -11.62 -2.17
CA VAL A 111 -11.00 -12.92 -2.83
C VAL A 111 -11.69 -12.76 -4.18
N ASP A 112 -12.69 -11.89 -4.26
CA ASP A 112 -13.52 -11.73 -5.46
C ASP A 112 -12.83 -10.91 -6.57
N ARG A 113 -11.80 -10.13 -6.23
CA ARG A 113 -11.08 -9.27 -7.19
C ARG A 113 -9.75 -9.88 -7.59
N ARG A 114 -9.52 -9.95 -8.90
CA ARG A 114 -8.20 -10.22 -9.47
C ARG A 114 -7.68 -8.96 -10.12
N LEU A 115 -6.40 -8.66 -9.93
CA LEU A 115 -5.78 -7.50 -10.57
C LEU A 115 -5.82 -7.59 -12.11
N ALA A 116 -5.80 -8.80 -12.66
CA ALA A 116 -5.94 -9.05 -14.10
C ALA A 116 -7.29 -8.57 -14.68
N ASP A 117 -8.32 -8.40 -13.85
CA ASP A 117 -9.64 -7.91 -14.25
C ASP A 117 -9.77 -6.37 -14.09
N ALA A 118 -8.73 -5.70 -13.59
CA ALA A 118 -8.73 -4.26 -13.42
C ALA A 118 -8.53 -3.52 -14.76
N PRO A 119 -9.00 -2.27 -14.89
CA PRO A 119 -8.68 -1.44 -16.06
C PRO A 119 -7.17 -1.34 -16.28
N ASP A 120 -6.73 -1.28 -17.54
CA ASP A 120 -5.30 -1.29 -17.89
C ASP A 120 -4.48 -0.19 -17.19
N ALA A 121 -5.03 1.03 -17.07
CA ALA A 121 -4.38 2.11 -16.32
C ALA A 121 -4.21 1.80 -14.82
N VAL A 122 -5.12 1.04 -14.23
CA VAL A 122 -5.03 0.57 -12.84
C VAL A 122 -3.94 -0.51 -12.73
N ARG A 123 -3.96 -1.51 -13.62
CA ARG A 123 -2.96 -2.58 -13.68
C ARG A 123 -1.54 -2.05 -13.86
N ALA A 124 -1.37 -0.97 -14.63
CA ALA A 124 -0.08 -0.32 -14.87
C ALA A 124 0.27 0.77 -13.83
N ASP A 125 -0.60 1.01 -12.83
CA ASP A 125 -0.43 2.07 -11.83
C ASP A 125 -0.17 3.48 -12.42
N VAL A 126 -0.82 3.79 -13.54
CA VAL A 126 -0.74 5.09 -14.22
C VAL A 126 -2.08 5.85 -14.17
N PRO A 127 -2.08 7.19 -14.33
CA PRO A 127 -3.31 7.94 -14.51
C PRO A 127 -4.14 7.46 -15.72
N ASP A 128 -5.46 7.53 -15.64
CA ASP A 128 -6.36 7.06 -16.70
C ASP A 128 -6.11 7.74 -18.06
N TRP A 129 -5.73 9.02 -18.04
CA TRP A 129 -5.42 9.77 -19.25
C TRP A 129 -4.13 9.29 -19.94
N CYS A 130 -3.27 8.54 -19.26
CA CYS A 130 -2.05 7.97 -19.84
C CYS A 130 -2.34 6.74 -20.69
N ALA A 131 -3.38 5.94 -20.40
CA ALA A 131 -3.67 4.70 -21.11
C ALA A 131 -3.64 4.83 -22.65
N PRO A 132 -4.36 5.77 -23.29
CA PRO A 132 -4.32 5.90 -24.75
C PRO A 132 -2.94 6.35 -25.28
N LEU A 133 -2.12 7.00 -24.45
CA LEU A 133 -0.76 7.39 -24.82
C LEU A 133 0.18 6.18 -24.80
N PHE A 134 0.06 5.32 -23.79
CA PHE A 134 0.81 4.07 -23.68
C PHE A 134 0.41 3.09 -24.78
N GLU A 135 -0.89 2.89 -25.01
CA GLU A 135 -1.36 2.01 -26.09
C GLU A 135 -0.86 2.47 -27.47
N ARG A 136 -0.87 3.77 -27.74
CA ARG A 136 -0.31 4.32 -28.98
C ARG A 136 1.20 4.09 -29.11
N ALA A 137 1.95 4.15 -28.01
CA ALA A 137 3.40 4.03 -28.01
C ALA A 137 3.89 2.57 -28.04
N PHE A 138 3.18 1.67 -27.36
CA PHE A 138 3.61 0.29 -27.09
C PHE A 138 2.68 -0.78 -27.69
N GLY A 139 1.56 -0.37 -28.29
CA GLY A 139 0.58 -1.26 -28.93
C GLY A 139 -0.49 -1.80 -27.97
N PRO A 140 -1.35 -2.73 -28.45
CA PRO A 140 -2.52 -3.22 -27.70
C PRO A 140 -2.19 -4.10 -26.49
N THR A 141 -0.92 -4.48 -26.29
CA THR A 141 -0.46 -5.32 -25.17
C THR A 141 0.46 -4.54 -24.22
N TRP A 142 0.19 -3.25 -24.01
CA TRP A 142 1.05 -2.37 -23.21
C TRP A 142 1.03 -2.64 -21.70
N VAL A 143 0.17 -3.56 -21.23
CA VAL A 143 0.00 -3.97 -19.83
C VAL A 143 0.11 -5.47 -19.64
#